data_AF-A0A251XF31-F1
#
_entry.id   AF-A0A251XF31-F1
#
_cell.length_a   1.000
_cell.length_b   1.000
_cell.length_c   1.000
_cell.angle_alpha   90.00
_cell.angle_beta   90.00
_cell.angle_gamma   90.00
#
_symmetry.space_group_name_H-M   'P 1'
#
loop_
_entity.id
_entity.type
_entity.pdbx_description
1 polymer ?
#
loop_
_entity_poly.entity_id
_entity_poly.type
_entity_poly.pdbx_seq_one_letter_code
_entity_poly.pdbx_strand_id
1 'polypeptide(L)' 'MPGEHAGWGQRPVVFVPGPVDPELAERVRRELAARLGRVAGSAVVRGIDAMPTLPSGKPDRRALKALADADPRG' A
#
# COMPACT_ATOMS: atom_id res chain seq x y z
N MET A 1 14.65 -4.77 -9.79
CA MET A 1 14.65 -4.76 -8.31
C MET A 1 13.25 -5.13 -7.82
N PRO A 2 13.01 -5.74 -6.64
CA PRO A 2 11.63 -6.03 -6.23
C PRO A 2 10.90 -4.71 -5.95
N GLY A 3 9.73 -4.52 -6.57
CA GLY A 3 8.90 -3.29 -6.55
C GLY A 3 8.80 -2.52 -7.88
N GLU A 4 9.32 -3.07 -8.99
CA GLU A 4 9.40 -2.36 -10.26
C GLU A 4 8.16 -2.62 -11.15
N HIS A 5 7.28 -1.61 -11.27
CA HIS A 5 6.20 -1.61 -12.25
C HIS A 5 6.72 -1.19 -13.61
N ALA A 6 6.42 -1.99 -14.64
CA ALA A 6 6.91 -1.87 -16.02
C ALA A 6 6.56 -0.56 -16.76
N GLY A 7 5.92 0.42 -16.10
CA GLY A 7 5.69 1.77 -16.64
C GLY A 7 6.00 2.94 -15.70
N TRP A 8 6.33 2.71 -14.42
CA TRP A 8 6.45 3.77 -13.40
C TRP A 8 7.67 3.63 -12.46
N GLY A 9 8.39 2.50 -12.51
CA GLY A 9 9.57 2.22 -11.67
C GLY A 9 9.25 1.93 -10.19
N GLN A 10 8.29 2.63 -9.58
CA GLN A 10 7.76 2.37 -8.24
C GLN A 10 6.25 2.59 -8.23
N ARG A 11 5.51 1.76 -7.47
CA ARG A 11 4.05 1.89 -7.35
C ARG A 11 3.62 2.06 -5.90
N PRO A 12 2.71 2.98 -5.57
CA PRO A 12 2.27 3.18 -4.20
C PRO A 12 1.50 1.97 -3.67
N VAL A 13 1.76 1.62 -2.41
CA VAL A 13 1.05 0.57 -1.67
C VAL A 13 0.48 1.17 -0.39
N VAL A 14 -0.80 0.90 -0.13
CA VAL A 14 -1.54 1.34 1.05
C VAL A 14 -1.89 0.12 1.87
N PHE A 15 -1.44 0.10 3.11
CA PHE A 15 -1.76 -0.96 4.06
C PHE A 15 -2.89 -0.54 4.98
N VAL A 16 -3.91 -1.39 5.10
CA VAL A 16 -5.07 -1.20 5.96
C VAL A 16 -5.13 -2.38 6.94
N PRO A 17 -5.18 -2.16 8.26
CA PRO A 17 -5.44 -3.24 9.20
C PRO A 17 -6.82 -3.87 8.97
N GLY A 18 -6.88 -5.19 8.90
CA GLY A 18 -8.09 -5.96 8.62
C GLY A 18 -8.32 -6.25 7.13
N PRO A 19 -9.44 -6.92 6.80
CA PRO A 19 -9.77 -7.27 5.43
C PRO A 19 -10.06 -6.02 4.60
N VAL A 20 -9.63 -6.05 3.34
CA VAL A 20 -9.94 -5.01 2.34
C VAL A 20 -10.80 -5.64 1.26
N ASP A 21 -12.05 -5.20 1.18
CA ASP A 21 -12.94 -5.53 0.06
C ASP A 21 -12.71 -4.57 -1.14
N PRO A 22 -13.25 -4.90 -2.33
CA PRO A 22 -13.07 -4.07 -3.52
C PRO A 22 -13.65 -2.65 -3.40
N GLU A 23 -14.72 -2.45 -2.63
CA GLU A 23 -15.37 -1.16 -2.46
C GLU A 23 -14.52 -0.23 -1.60
N LEU A 24 -13.99 -0.74 -0.48
CA LEU A 24 -13.05 -0.02 0.36
C LEU A 24 -11.78 0.35 -0.42
N ALA A 25 -11.24 -0.60 -1.19
CA ALA A 25 -10.06 -0.35 -2.02
C ALA A 25 -10.31 0.77 -3.04
N GLU A 26 -11.47 0.78 -3.69
CA GLU A 26 -11.84 1.83 -4.65
C GLU A 26 -12.05 3.18 -3.97
N ARG A 27 -12.69 3.21 -2.80
CA ARG A 27 -12.85 4.44 -2.02
C ARG A 27 -11.51 5.06 -1.65
N VAL A 28 -10.56 4.23 -1.20
CA VAL A 28 -9.19 4.67 -0.87
C VAL A 28 -8.48 5.24 -2.10
N ARG A 29 -8.52 4.53 -3.24
CA ARG A 29 -7.91 5.03 -4.49
C ARG A 29 -8.51 6.36 -4.94
N ARG A 30 -9.83 6.52 -4.86
CA ARG A 30 -10.54 7.77 -5.19
C ARG A 30 -10.10 8.93 -4.31
N GLU A 31 -10.08 8.73 -3.00
CA GLU A 31 -9.62 9.76 -2.04
C GLU A 31 -8.16 10.15 -2.28
N LEU A 32 -7.29 9.17 -2.55
CA LEU A 32 -5.89 9.43 -2.88
C LEU A 32 -5.75 10.20 -4.19
N ALA A 33 -6.51 9.83 -5.22
CA ALA A 33 -6.50 10.54 -6.49
C ALA A 33 -6.96 11.99 -6.35
N ALA A 34 -7.98 12.24 -5.52
CA ALA A 34 -8.49 13.57 -5.25
C ALA A 34 -7.49 14.46 -4.49
N ARG A 35 -6.74 13.89 -3.53
CA ARG A 35 -5.83 14.64 -2.65
C ARG A 35 -4.41 14.78 -3.20
N LEU A 36 -3.90 13.73 -3.84
CA LEU A 36 -2.49 13.61 -4.25
C LEU A 36 -2.35 13.55 -5.78
N GLY A 37 -3.45 13.58 -6.52
CA GLY A 37 -3.47 13.50 -7.98
C GLY A 37 -3.56 12.07 -8.52
N ARG A 38 -3.82 11.96 -9.83
CA ARG A 38 -4.18 10.70 -10.52
C ARG A 38 -3.17 9.56 -10.31
N VAL A 39 -1.89 9.87 -10.15
CA VAL A 39 -0.83 8.87 -9.93
C VAL A 39 -1.02 8.12 -8.61
N ALA A 40 -1.50 8.77 -7.54
CA ALA A 40 -1.79 8.11 -6.27
C ALA A 40 -3.04 7.21 -6.34
N GLY A 41 -3.88 7.39 -7.37
CA GLY A 41 -5.05 6.55 -7.62
C GLY A 41 -4.71 5.16 -8.15
N SER A 42 -3.48 4.90 -8.63
CA SER A 42 -3.04 3.56 -9.04
C SER A 42 -2.51 2.70 -7.88
N ALA A 43 -2.73 3.15 -6.64
CA ALA A 43 -2.24 2.47 -5.46
C ALA A 43 -2.85 1.07 -5.29
N VAL A 44 -2.00 0.12 -4.89
CA VAL A 44 -2.46 -1.17 -4.37
C VAL A 44 -2.92 -0.97 -2.94
N VAL A 45 -4.17 -1.31 -2.65
CA VAL A 45 -4.72 -1.25 -1.29
C VAL A 45 -4.78 -2.67 -0.75
N ARG A 46 -4.09 -2.92 0.36
CA ARG A 46 -3.88 -4.26 0.91
C ARG A 46 -4.27 -4.33 2.38
N GLY A 47 -5.07 -5.34 2.71
CA GLY A 47 -5.35 -5.74 4.08
C GLY A 47 -4.15 -6.44 4.72
N ILE A 48 -3.88 -6.12 5.98
CA ILE A 48 -2.90 -6.82 6.83
C ILE A 48 -3.54 -7.13 8.18
N ASP A 49 -3.14 -8.24 8.79
CA ASP A 49 -3.73 -8.68 10.06
C ASP A 49 -3.49 -7.65 11.18
N ALA A 50 -2.27 -7.09 11.23
CA ALA A 50 -1.90 -6.05 12.15
C ALA A 50 -0.85 -5.13 11.53
N MET A 51 -0.90 -3.84 11.89
CA MET A 51 0.14 -2.88 11.50
C MET A 51 1.47 -3.25 12.21
N PRO A 52 2.56 -3.53 11.47
CA PRO A 52 3.86 -3.73 12.08
C PRO A 52 4.29 -2.45 12.81
N THR A 53 4.72 -2.59 14.06
CA THR A 53 5.19 -1.47 14.87
C THR A 53 6.54 -1.76 15.50
N LEU A 54 7.31 -0.71 15.73
CA LEU A 54 8.49 -0.73 16.59
C LEU A 54 8.06 -0.85 18.06
N PRO A 55 8.96 -1.20 19.00
CA PRO A 55 8.65 -1.25 20.44
C PRO A 55 8.07 0.05 21.00
N SER A 56 8.32 1.19 20.34
CA SER A 56 7.74 2.50 20.67
C SER A 56 6.27 2.68 20.23
N GLY A 57 5.69 1.72 19.51
CA GLY A 57 4.36 1.79 18.90
C GLY A 57 4.30 2.49 17.55
N LYS A 58 5.41 3.05 17.05
CA LYS A 58 5.46 3.68 15.73
C LYS A 58 5.43 2.63 14.61
N PRO A 59 4.79 2.90 13.45
CA PRO A 59 4.80 1.99 12.32
C PRO A 59 6.21 1.63 11.85
N ASP A 60 6.47 0.34 11.68
CA ASP A 60 7.72 -0.16 11.13
C ASP A 60 7.68 -0.11 9.59
N ARG A 61 8.22 0.99 9.05
CA ARG A 61 8.29 1.21 7.59
C ARG A 61 9.15 0.17 6.88
N ARG A 62 10.14 -0.45 7.54
CA ARG A 62 10.99 -1.49 6.91
C ARG A 62 10.20 -2.78 6.75
N ALA A 63 9.46 -3.18 7.79
CA ALA A 63 8.57 -4.33 7.72
C ALA A 63 7.48 -4.12 6.65
N LEU A 64 6.88 -2.93 6.58
CA LEU A 64 5.90 -2.58 5.54
C LEU A 64 6.49 -2.62 4.13
N LYS A 65 7.73 -2.15 3.93
CA LYS A 65 8.41 -2.26 2.63
C LYS A 65 8.64 -3.72 2.25
N ALA A 66 9.12 -4.55 3.19
CA ALA A 66 9.34 -5.97 2.93
C ALA A 66 8.02 -6.68 2.54
N LEU A 67 6.90 -6.33 3.17
CA LEU A 67 5.58 -6.84 2.80
C LEU A 67 5.16 -6.42 1.38
N ALA A 68 5.50 -5.22 0.95
CA ALA A 68 5.23 -4.74 -0.40
C ALA A 68 6.11 -5.45 -1.44
N ASP A 69 7.40 -5.60 -1.16
CA ASP A 69 8.37 -6.25 -2.04
C ASP A 69 8.11 -7.76 -2.20
N ALA A 70 7.56 -8.41 -1.16
CA ALA A 70 7.21 -9.83 -1.17
C ALA A 70 5.90 -10.13 -1.91
N ASP A 71 5.12 -9.11 -2.30
CA ASP A 71 3.91 -9.32 -3.09
C ASP A 71 4.30 -9.52 -4.56
N PRO A 72 4.04 -10.69 -5.18
CA PRO A 72 4.35 -10.92 -6.59
C PRO A 72 3.50 -10.05 -7.53
N ARG A 73 2.46 -9.38 -7.01
CA ARG A 73 1.71 -8.37 -7.76
C ARG A 73 2.33 -6.98 -7.66
N GLY A 74 3.32 -6.80 -6.78
CA GLY A 74 4.00 -5.57 -6.38
C GLY A 74 4.94 -5.01 -7.42
#